data_AF-A0A844TAV6-F1
#
_entry.id   AF-A0A844TAV6-F1
#
_cell.length_a   1.000
_cell.length_b   1.000
_cell.length_c   1.000
_cell.angle_alpha   90.00
_cell.angle_beta   90.00
_cell.angle_gamma   90.00
#
_symmetry.space_group_name_H-M   'P 1'
#
loop_
_entity.id
_entity.type
_entity.pdbx_description
1 polymer ?
#
loop_
_entity_poly.entity_id
_entity_poly.type
_entity_poly.pdbx_seq_one_letter_code
_entity_poly.pdbx_strand_id
1 'polypeptide(L)'
;AGGLDHILETIGIERTRAEALRRKVTGALQYPAFVLLAAGGVLIFFVTFVLPQFSAVLRDFNAKTDPVIEVFLTLSDILRGHGFEVVAVVAIAVIGGWLAWRRPSVRAGIVTQIARLPVISTVVEFHRAALFSRNLGILLGSGVTLTATLRILIDIMTATGNVSAWAAMADRVRHGGRLAEALAASAVLPPVAVRMLRLGEETGQLPTLSGRVAEFYEEKLQRQLDRVVAIIGPAAIILISVVVGGLIVSVMTALLSVTQVVG
;
A
#
# COMPACT_ATOMS: atom_id res chain seq x y z
N ALA A 1 -39.98 -8.50 -14.95
CA ALA A 1 -39.55 -7.10 -15.08
C ALA A 1 -38.62 -6.62 -13.95
N GLY A 2 -38.62 -7.19 -12.73
CA GLY A 2 -37.82 -6.67 -11.61
C GLY A 2 -36.34 -7.10 -11.48
N GLY A 3 -35.86 -8.05 -12.30
CA GLY A 3 -34.48 -8.55 -12.18
C GLY A 3 -33.42 -7.58 -12.70
N LEU A 4 -33.73 -6.84 -13.76
CA LEU A 4 -32.78 -5.90 -14.37
C LEU A 4 -32.58 -4.67 -13.49
N ASP A 5 -33.65 -4.12 -12.91
CA ASP A 5 -33.58 -2.98 -11.97
C ASP A 5 -32.74 -3.33 -10.73
N HIS A 6 -32.98 -4.50 -10.11
CA HIS A 6 -32.19 -4.92 -8.95
C HIS A 6 -30.71 -5.13 -9.30
N ILE A 7 -30.39 -5.72 -10.46
CA ILE A 7 -28.99 -5.92 -10.89
C ILE A 7 -28.33 -4.58 -11.19
N LEU A 8 -29.03 -3.65 -11.85
CA LEU A 8 -28.52 -2.31 -12.12
C LEU A 8 -28.32 -1.50 -10.85
N GLU A 9 -29.22 -1.63 -9.87
CA GLU A 9 -29.09 -1.01 -8.55
C GLU A 9 -27.90 -1.59 -7.78
N THR A 10 -27.72 -2.92 -7.80
CA THR A 10 -26.56 -3.59 -7.18
C THR A 10 -25.25 -3.17 -7.82
N ILE A 11 -25.17 -3.12 -9.16
CA ILE A 11 -23.99 -2.66 -9.90
C ILE A 11 -23.73 -1.17 -9.62
N GLY A 12 -24.78 -0.35 -9.52
CA GLY A 12 -24.69 1.06 -9.16
C GLY A 12 -24.09 1.27 -7.78
N ILE A 13 -24.53 0.49 -6.78
CA ILE A 13 -24.00 0.51 -5.42
C ILE A 13 -22.51 0.07 -5.41
N GLU A 14 -22.17 -1.02 -6.10
CA GLU A 14 -20.79 -1.51 -6.19
C GLU A 14 -19.86 -0.51 -6.90
N ARG A 15 -20.31 0.12 -8.00
CA ARG A 15 -19.58 1.20 -8.69
C ARG A 15 -19.35 2.39 -7.78
N THR A 16 -20.40 2.84 -7.08
CA THR A 16 -20.33 3.99 -6.18
C THR A 16 -19.37 3.72 -5.03
N ARG A 17 -19.37 2.49 -4.48
CA ARG A 17 -18.41 2.06 -3.44
C ARG A 17 -16.98 1.99 -3.96
N ALA A 18 -16.77 1.43 -5.15
CA ALA A 18 -15.45 1.36 -5.78
C ALA A 18 -14.91 2.77 -6.08
N GLU A 19 -15.75 3.68 -6.55
CA GLU A 19 -15.41 5.09 -6.77
C GLU A 19 -15.16 5.84 -5.46
N ALA A 20 -15.95 5.61 -4.42
CA ALA A 20 -15.73 6.19 -3.09
C ALA A 20 -14.41 5.71 -2.49
N LEU A 21 -14.10 4.41 -2.60
CA LEU A 21 -12.82 3.85 -2.17
C LEU A 21 -11.67 4.46 -2.96
N ARG A 22 -11.80 4.55 -4.29
CA ARG A 22 -10.79 5.17 -5.15
C ARG A 22 -10.57 6.63 -4.78
N ARG A 23 -11.64 7.42 -4.66
CA ARG A 23 -11.58 8.84 -4.27
C ARG A 23 -10.95 9.02 -2.91
N LYS A 24 -11.29 8.14 -1.94
CA LYS A 24 -10.73 8.18 -0.60
C LYS A 24 -9.23 7.85 -0.62
N VAL A 25 -8.82 6.81 -1.36
CA VAL A 25 -7.40 6.46 -1.56
C VAL A 25 -6.64 7.59 -2.26
N THR A 26 -7.16 8.12 -3.36
CA THR A 26 -6.48 9.19 -4.12
C THR A 26 -6.44 10.49 -3.33
N GLY A 27 -7.52 10.88 -2.66
CA GLY A 27 -7.59 12.10 -1.86
C GLY A 27 -6.71 12.03 -0.62
N ALA A 28 -6.67 10.88 0.05
CA ALA A 28 -5.82 10.67 1.22
C ALA A 28 -4.32 10.66 0.89
N LEU A 29 -3.94 10.25 -0.32
CA LEU A 29 -2.54 10.24 -0.78
C LEU A 29 -2.05 11.59 -1.30
N GLN A 30 -2.94 12.51 -1.67
CA GLN A 30 -2.55 13.83 -2.18
C GLN A 30 -1.74 14.63 -1.17
N TYR A 31 -2.18 14.68 0.10
CA TYR A 31 -1.47 15.43 1.14
C TYR A 31 -0.05 14.89 1.41
N PRO A 32 0.15 13.58 1.66
CA PRO A 32 1.49 12.99 1.75
C PRO A 32 2.37 13.22 0.51
N ALA A 33 1.80 13.06 -0.69
CA ALA A 33 2.55 13.25 -1.93
C ALA A 33 3.03 14.69 -2.07
N PHE A 34 2.18 15.68 -1.76
CA PHE A 34 2.55 17.09 -1.77
C PHE A 34 3.68 17.39 -0.78
N VAL A 35 3.58 16.91 0.46
CA VAL A 35 4.61 17.13 1.49
C VAL A 35 5.94 16.47 1.10
N LEU A 36 5.92 15.24 0.60
CA LEU A 36 7.13 14.55 0.13
C LEU A 36 7.78 15.25 -1.06
N LEU A 37 6.97 15.76 -2.00
CA LEU A 37 7.47 16.49 -3.17
C LEU A 37 8.07 17.84 -2.76
N ALA A 38 7.38 18.60 -1.89
CA ALA A 38 7.88 19.85 -1.35
C ALA A 38 9.19 19.64 -0.57
N ALA A 39 9.23 18.64 0.32
CA ALA A 39 10.42 18.31 1.09
C ALA A 39 11.58 17.82 0.21
N GLY A 40 11.30 16.98 -0.78
CA GLY A 40 12.30 16.55 -1.76
C GLY A 40 12.86 17.74 -2.54
N GLY A 41 12.01 18.68 -2.94
CA GLY A 41 12.44 19.93 -3.59
C GLY A 41 13.34 20.78 -2.72
N VAL A 42 12.98 20.97 -1.44
CA VAL A 42 13.80 21.70 -0.46
C VAL A 42 15.15 21.00 -0.24
N LEU A 43 15.16 19.67 -0.13
CA LEU A 43 16.37 18.88 0.04
C LEU A 43 17.29 18.98 -1.18
N ILE A 44 16.75 18.83 -2.38
CA ILE A 44 17.50 18.96 -3.64
C ILE A 44 18.09 20.37 -3.75
N PHE A 45 17.29 21.41 -3.49
CA PHE A 45 17.77 22.79 -3.50
C PHE A 45 18.92 22.98 -2.50
N PHE A 46 18.77 22.49 -1.27
CA PHE A 46 19.80 22.63 -0.27
C PHE A 46 21.10 21.93 -0.67
N VAL A 47 21.03 20.66 -1.05
CA VAL A 47 22.19 19.85 -1.43
C VAL A 47 22.87 20.43 -2.68
N THR A 48 22.09 21.00 -3.61
CA THR A 48 22.64 21.52 -4.88
C THR A 48 23.16 22.94 -4.77
N PHE A 49 22.62 23.80 -3.90
CA PHE A 49 22.99 25.24 -3.83
C PHE A 49 23.71 25.60 -2.54
N VAL A 50 23.20 25.15 -1.40
CA VAL A 50 23.60 25.63 -0.07
C VAL A 50 24.80 24.85 0.45
N LEU A 51 24.72 23.52 0.47
CA LEU A 51 25.80 22.65 0.94
C LEU A 51 27.18 22.90 0.28
N PRO A 52 27.29 23.06 -1.05
CA PRO A 52 28.59 23.29 -1.70
C PRO A 52 29.22 24.65 -1.37
N GLN A 53 28.43 25.67 -0.99
CA GLN A 53 29.00 26.92 -0.47
C GLN A 53 29.73 26.66 0.85
N PHE A 54 29.21 25.77 1.70
CA PHE A 54 29.89 25.34 2.92
C PHE A 54 31.11 24.46 2.64
N SER A 55 31.06 23.61 1.61
CA SER A 55 32.21 22.81 1.18
C SER A 55 33.42 23.66 0.80
N ALA A 56 33.19 24.75 0.05
CA ALA A 56 34.25 25.67 -0.34
C ALA A 56 34.96 26.26 0.89
N VAL A 57 34.18 26.72 1.88
CA VAL A 57 34.72 27.23 3.15
C VAL A 57 35.51 26.15 3.89
N LEU A 58 34.97 24.93 4.03
CA LEU A 58 35.66 23.83 4.74
C LEU A 58 37.01 23.45 4.11
N ARG A 59 37.11 23.47 2.78
CA ARG A 59 38.35 23.17 2.04
C ARG A 59 39.42 24.23 2.30
N ASP A 60 39.03 25.49 2.43
CA ASP A 60 39.95 26.60 2.71
C ASP A 60 40.60 26.49 4.11
N PHE A 61 39.95 25.79 5.06
CA PHE A 61 40.45 25.57 6.42
C PHE A 61 41.12 24.20 6.63
N ASN A 62 41.27 23.39 5.58
CA ASN A 62 41.88 22.05 5.63
C ASN A 62 41.33 21.14 6.76
N ALA A 63 40.04 21.31 7.08
CA ALA A 63 39.39 20.63 8.20
C ALA A 63 39.13 19.14 7.87
N LYS A 64 39.34 18.25 8.86
CA LYS A 64 39.00 16.83 8.72
C LYS A 64 37.50 16.67 8.57
N THR A 65 37.05 16.14 7.43
CA THR A 65 35.64 15.85 7.17
C THR A 65 35.18 14.62 7.93
N ASP A 66 34.13 14.76 8.74
CA ASP A 66 33.40 13.64 9.34
C ASP A 66 32.71 12.81 8.23
N PRO A 67 32.64 11.47 8.35
CA PRO A 67 31.95 10.60 7.39
C PRO A 67 30.50 11.01 7.08
N VAL A 68 29.78 11.65 8.01
CA VAL A 68 28.43 12.16 7.72
C VAL A 68 28.48 13.29 6.67
N ILE A 69 29.45 14.20 6.79
CA ILE A 69 29.63 15.34 5.88
C ILE A 69 30.07 14.83 4.49
N GLU A 70 30.96 13.83 4.45
CA GLU A 70 31.47 13.25 3.21
C GLU A 70 30.36 12.61 2.35
N VAL A 71 29.39 11.92 2.97
CA VAL A 71 28.21 11.38 2.26
C VAL A 71 27.38 12.50 1.63
N PHE A 72 27.14 13.60 2.34
CA PHE A 72 26.37 14.72 1.80
C PHE A 72 27.12 15.48 0.70
N LEU A 73 28.44 15.65 0.82
CA LEU A 73 29.28 16.28 -0.19
C LEU A 73 29.35 15.45 -1.47
N THR A 74 29.53 14.14 -1.36
CA THR A 74 29.53 13.24 -2.54
C THR A 74 28.15 13.22 -3.23
N LEU A 75 27.05 13.21 -2.47
CA LEU A 75 25.70 13.39 -3.02
C LEU A 75 25.54 14.73 -3.76
N SER A 76 26.08 15.81 -3.21
CA SER A 76 26.07 17.15 -3.84
C SER A 76 26.86 17.18 -5.14
N ASP A 77 28.07 16.62 -5.14
CA ASP A 77 28.95 16.59 -6.32
C ASP A 77 28.31 15.76 -7.45
N ILE A 78 27.64 14.64 -7.13
CA ILE A 78 26.86 13.85 -8.10
C ILE A 78 25.68 14.66 -8.64
N LEU A 79 24.89 15.29 -7.77
CA LEU A 79 23.71 16.08 -8.15
C LEU A 79 24.07 17.29 -9.02
N ARG A 80 25.21 17.93 -8.74
CA ARG A 80 25.63 19.16 -9.40
C ARG A 80 26.43 18.89 -10.68
N GLY A 81 27.30 17.88 -10.68
CA GLY A 81 28.13 17.49 -11.82
C GLY A 81 27.36 16.73 -12.90
N HIS A 82 26.34 15.96 -12.52
CA HIS A 82 25.56 15.11 -13.43
C HIS A 82 24.07 15.43 -13.38
N GLY A 83 23.67 16.69 -13.11
CA GLY A 83 22.27 17.05 -12.88
C GLY A 83 21.30 16.60 -13.99
N PHE A 84 21.70 16.71 -15.26
CA PHE A 84 20.91 16.17 -16.38
C PHE A 84 20.84 14.63 -16.37
N GLU A 85 21.92 13.94 -16.03
CA GLU A 85 21.93 12.48 -15.95
C GLU A 85 21.14 11.98 -14.73
N VAL A 86 21.19 12.68 -13.59
CA VAL A 86 20.36 12.35 -12.42
C VAL A 86 18.89 12.52 -12.75
N VAL A 87 18.48 13.61 -13.40
CA VAL A 87 17.10 13.78 -13.86
C VAL A 87 16.72 12.70 -14.89
N ALA A 88 17.61 12.35 -15.81
CA ALA A 88 17.38 11.28 -16.78
C ALA A 88 17.25 9.91 -16.10
N VAL A 89 18.09 9.58 -15.13
CA VAL A 89 18.03 8.34 -14.34
C VAL A 89 16.75 8.29 -13.52
N VAL A 90 16.34 9.38 -12.88
CA VAL A 90 15.07 9.46 -12.15
C VAL A 90 13.89 9.29 -13.11
N ALA A 91 13.90 9.94 -14.27
CA ALA A 91 12.87 9.79 -15.28
C ALA A 91 12.80 8.35 -15.82
N ILE A 92 13.94 7.72 -16.10
CA ILE A 92 14.04 6.32 -16.53
C ILE A 92 13.58 5.37 -15.41
N ALA A 93 13.91 5.64 -14.15
CA ALA A 93 13.46 4.86 -13.01
C ALA A 93 11.93 4.97 -12.81
N VAL A 94 11.36 6.17 -12.98
CA VAL A 94 9.92 6.40 -12.89
C VAL A 94 9.18 5.76 -14.06
N ILE A 95 9.65 5.96 -15.30
CA ILE A 95 9.04 5.39 -16.51
C ILE A 95 9.23 3.88 -16.53
N GLY A 96 10.43 3.39 -16.22
CA GLY A 96 10.76 1.97 -16.14
C GLY A 96 10.00 1.28 -15.02
N GLY A 97 9.88 1.92 -13.85
CA GLY A 97 9.02 1.47 -12.76
C GLY A 97 7.55 1.41 -13.15
N TRP A 98 7.04 2.44 -13.85
CA TRP A 98 5.68 2.47 -14.37
C TRP A 98 5.42 1.37 -15.42
N LEU A 99 6.36 1.16 -16.35
CA LEU A 99 6.27 0.13 -17.38
C LEU A 99 6.41 -1.28 -16.79
N ALA A 100 7.27 -1.45 -15.80
CA ALA A 100 7.40 -2.68 -15.04
C ALA A 100 6.14 -2.98 -14.21
N TRP A 101 5.50 -1.95 -13.63
CA TRP A 101 4.24 -2.10 -12.90
C TRP A 101 3.07 -2.54 -13.80
N ARG A 102 3.13 -2.24 -15.09
CA ARG A 102 2.18 -2.78 -16.09
C ARG A 102 2.37 -4.28 -16.34
N ARG A 103 3.51 -4.87 -15.99
CA ARG A 103 3.73 -6.32 -16.13
C ARG A 103 3.05 -7.07 -14.97
N PRO A 104 2.14 -8.03 -15.24
CA PRO A 104 1.40 -8.74 -14.19
C PRO A 104 2.31 -9.50 -13.22
N SER A 105 3.46 -10.02 -13.68
CA SER A 105 4.41 -10.75 -12.84
C SER A 105 5.13 -9.86 -11.82
N VAL A 106 5.50 -8.63 -12.23
CA VAL A 106 6.15 -7.65 -11.34
C VAL A 106 5.13 -7.13 -10.33
N ARG A 107 3.92 -6.81 -10.79
CA ARG A 107 2.81 -6.43 -9.91
C ARG A 107 2.52 -7.53 -8.88
N ALA A 108 2.43 -8.78 -9.29
CA ALA A 108 2.21 -9.90 -8.38
C ALA A 108 3.35 -10.05 -7.35
N GLY A 109 4.61 -9.97 -7.79
CA GLY A 109 5.78 -10.03 -6.91
C GLY A 109 5.79 -8.91 -5.86
N ILE A 110 5.63 -7.66 -6.30
CA ILE A 110 5.58 -6.49 -5.41
C ILE A 110 4.39 -6.58 -4.44
N VAL A 111 3.21 -6.95 -4.93
CA VAL A 111 2.02 -7.12 -4.07
C VAL A 111 2.25 -8.20 -3.02
N THR A 112 2.87 -9.33 -3.38
CA THR A 112 3.17 -10.39 -2.39
C THR A 112 4.21 -9.96 -1.35
N GLN A 113 5.20 -9.14 -1.72
CA GLN A 113 6.20 -8.62 -0.79
C GLN A 113 5.61 -7.55 0.14
N ILE A 114 4.85 -6.59 -0.43
CA ILE A 114 4.17 -5.54 0.34
C ILE A 114 3.12 -6.14 1.28
N ALA A 115 2.42 -7.20 0.87
CA ALA A 115 1.43 -7.91 1.70
C ALA A 115 2.04 -8.63 2.92
N ARG A 116 3.37 -8.72 3.05
CA ARG A 116 4.04 -9.25 4.25
C ARG A 116 4.27 -8.21 5.33
N LEU A 117 4.16 -6.92 5.01
CA LEU A 117 4.30 -5.87 6.01
C LEU A 117 3.10 -5.91 6.96
N PRO A 118 3.30 -5.86 8.29
CA PRO A 118 2.26 -6.17 9.29
C PRO A 118 1.03 -5.24 9.19
N VAL A 119 1.24 -3.99 8.78
CA VAL A 119 0.15 -3.03 8.59
C VAL A 119 -0.65 -3.33 7.33
N ILE A 120 0.02 -3.75 6.25
CA ILE A 120 -0.59 -3.97 4.93
C ILE A 120 -1.19 -5.37 4.82
N SER A 121 -0.60 -6.38 5.48
CA SER A 121 -1.15 -7.73 5.56
C SER A 121 -2.59 -7.71 6.07
N THR A 122 -2.84 -6.90 7.12
CA THR A 122 -4.17 -6.69 7.71
C THR A 122 -5.15 -6.05 6.71
N VAL A 123 -4.69 -5.06 5.93
CA VAL A 123 -5.49 -4.42 4.87
C VAL A 123 -5.87 -5.43 3.79
N VAL A 124 -4.91 -6.25 3.35
CA VAL A 124 -5.15 -7.29 2.34
C VAL A 124 -6.12 -8.34 2.87
N GLU A 125 -5.96 -8.77 4.12
CA GLU A 125 -6.83 -9.76 4.75
C GLU A 125 -8.28 -9.26 4.85
N PHE A 126 -8.49 -8.02 5.31
CA PHE A 126 -9.83 -7.41 5.38
C PHE A 126 -10.44 -7.19 4.01
N HIS A 127 -9.64 -6.76 3.03
CA HIS A 127 -10.10 -6.60 1.66
C HIS A 127 -10.55 -7.94 1.04
N ARG A 128 -9.78 -9.01 1.23
CA ARG A 128 -10.14 -10.35 0.75
C ARG A 128 -11.43 -10.85 1.40
N ALA A 129 -11.57 -10.66 2.72
CA ALA A 129 -12.77 -11.05 3.45
C ALA A 129 -14.01 -10.30 2.98
N ALA A 130 -13.91 -8.97 2.85
CA ALA A 130 -14.99 -8.13 2.33
C ALA A 130 -15.41 -8.56 0.92
N LEU A 131 -14.44 -8.68 -0.01
CA LEU A 131 -14.71 -9.00 -1.41
C LEU A 131 -15.31 -10.40 -1.59
N PHE A 132 -14.74 -11.40 -0.92
CA PHE A 132 -15.26 -12.77 -0.99
C PHE A 132 -16.69 -12.85 -0.43
N SER A 133 -16.92 -12.29 0.76
CA SER A 133 -18.22 -12.37 1.42
C SER A 133 -19.31 -11.55 0.70
N ARG A 134 -18.97 -10.39 0.12
CA ARG A 134 -19.89 -9.56 -0.66
C ARG A 134 -20.41 -10.33 -1.87
N ASN A 135 -19.49 -10.85 -2.67
CA ASN A 135 -19.83 -11.56 -3.90
C ASN A 135 -20.50 -12.91 -3.61
N LEU A 136 -20.10 -13.62 -2.53
CA LEU A 136 -20.79 -14.81 -2.07
C LEU A 136 -22.27 -14.51 -1.74
N GLY A 137 -22.53 -13.43 -1.02
CA GLY A 137 -23.89 -13.01 -0.66
C GLY A 137 -24.75 -12.64 -1.87
N ILE A 138 -24.19 -11.85 -2.79
CA ILE A 138 -24.88 -11.45 -4.03
C ILE A 138 -25.24 -12.67 -4.88
N LEU A 139 -24.27 -13.56 -5.13
CA LEU A 139 -24.48 -14.70 -6.02
C LEU A 139 -25.43 -15.74 -5.42
N LEU A 140 -25.26 -16.09 -4.14
CA LEU A 140 -26.18 -17.01 -3.47
C LEU A 140 -27.57 -16.40 -3.29
N GLY A 141 -27.66 -15.10 -3.00
CA GLY A 141 -28.93 -14.37 -2.90
C GLY A 141 -29.67 -14.29 -4.24
N SER A 142 -28.94 -14.33 -5.34
CA SER A 142 -29.49 -14.41 -6.70
C SER A 142 -29.91 -15.83 -7.12
N GLY A 143 -29.85 -16.80 -6.20
CA GLY A 143 -30.25 -18.19 -6.46
C GLY A 143 -29.19 -19.04 -7.17
N VAL A 144 -27.94 -18.55 -7.30
CA VAL A 144 -26.85 -19.33 -7.89
C VAL A 144 -26.41 -20.41 -6.90
N THR A 145 -26.20 -21.63 -7.40
CA THR A 145 -25.73 -22.75 -6.56
C THR A 145 -24.37 -22.45 -5.94
N LEU A 146 -24.10 -22.96 -4.73
CA LEU A 146 -22.84 -22.72 -4.03
C LEU A 146 -21.62 -23.12 -4.86
N THR A 147 -21.66 -24.26 -5.53
CA THR A 147 -20.57 -24.76 -6.37
C THR A 147 -20.27 -23.84 -7.55
N ALA A 148 -21.32 -23.32 -8.21
CA ALA A 148 -21.16 -22.37 -9.32
C ALA A 148 -20.65 -21.01 -8.82
N THR A 149 -21.17 -20.54 -7.69
CA THR A 149 -20.72 -19.32 -7.00
C THR A 149 -19.23 -19.39 -6.67
N LEU A 150 -18.77 -20.49 -6.04
CA LEU A 150 -17.36 -20.67 -5.70
C LEU A 150 -16.46 -20.68 -6.93
N ARG A 151 -16.88 -21.27 -8.06
CA ARG A 151 -16.11 -21.22 -9.30
C ARG A 151 -15.86 -19.78 -9.76
N ILE A 152 -16.90 -18.94 -9.76
CA ILE A 152 -16.79 -17.53 -10.13
C ILE A 152 -15.92 -16.76 -9.13
N LEU A 153 -16.08 -17.04 -7.83
CA LEU A 153 -15.32 -16.37 -6.78
C LEU A 153 -13.82 -16.67 -6.86
N ILE A 154 -13.41 -17.90 -7.20
CA ILE A 154 -11.98 -18.22 -7.33
C ILE A 154 -11.32 -17.30 -8.36
N ASP A 155 -11.95 -17.09 -9.52
CA ASP A 155 -11.41 -16.24 -10.58
C ASP A 155 -11.21 -14.81 -10.07
N ILE A 156 -12.19 -14.27 -9.32
CA ILE A 156 -12.10 -12.95 -8.68
C ILE A 156 -10.98 -12.93 -7.63
N MET A 157 -10.88 -13.97 -6.80
CA MET A 157 -9.93 -14.04 -5.70
C MET A 157 -8.49 -14.29 -6.19
N THR A 158 -8.29 -14.85 -7.40
CA THR A 158 -6.93 -15.03 -7.96
C THR A 158 -6.18 -13.70 -8.08
N ALA A 159 -6.88 -12.61 -8.40
CA ALA A 159 -6.33 -11.27 -8.48
C ALA A 159 -5.86 -10.73 -7.12
N THR A 160 -6.38 -11.28 -6.01
CA THR A 160 -6.01 -10.90 -4.65
C THR A 160 -4.81 -11.68 -4.10
N GLY A 161 -4.36 -12.73 -4.80
CA GLY A 161 -3.27 -13.63 -4.41
C GLY A 161 -3.70 -14.88 -3.63
N ASN A 162 -2.76 -15.81 -3.43
CA ASN A 162 -2.96 -17.11 -2.77
C ASN A 162 -3.89 -18.09 -3.53
N VAL A 163 -3.71 -18.15 -4.85
CA VAL A 163 -4.53 -18.94 -5.79
C VAL A 163 -4.69 -20.40 -5.38
N SER A 164 -3.59 -21.05 -4.95
CA SER A 164 -3.60 -22.46 -4.55
C SER A 164 -4.51 -22.73 -3.34
N ALA A 165 -4.55 -21.82 -2.37
CA ALA A 165 -5.40 -21.95 -1.19
C ALA A 165 -6.89 -21.80 -1.52
N TRP A 166 -7.23 -20.84 -2.39
CA TRP A 166 -8.60 -20.65 -2.88
C TRP A 166 -9.08 -21.84 -3.73
N ALA A 167 -8.22 -22.36 -4.61
CA ALA A 167 -8.52 -23.53 -5.42
C ALA A 167 -8.74 -24.78 -4.54
N ALA A 168 -7.84 -25.04 -3.58
CA ALA A 168 -7.97 -26.16 -2.64
C ALA A 168 -9.24 -26.08 -1.78
N MET A 169 -9.63 -24.87 -1.35
CA MET A 169 -10.88 -24.65 -0.63
C MET A 169 -12.09 -25.00 -1.50
N ALA A 170 -12.14 -24.50 -2.72
CA ALA A 170 -13.27 -24.76 -3.61
C ALA A 170 -13.38 -26.23 -4.03
N ASP A 171 -12.24 -26.91 -4.23
CA ASP A 171 -12.25 -28.34 -4.55
C ASP A 171 -12.78 -29.16 -3.37
N ARG A 172 -12.43 -28.83 -2.12
CA ARG A 172 -13.02 -29.49 -0.94
C ARG A 172 -14.55 -29.37 -0.91
N VAL A 173 -15.09 -28.19 -1.24
CA VAL A 173 -16.55 -27.99 -1.27
C VAL A 173 -17.19 -28.73 -2.45
N ARG A 174 -16.53 -28.79 -3.62
CA ARG A 174 -17.00 -29.57 -4.77
C ARG A 174 -17.13 -31.07 -4.48
N HIS A 175 -16.25 -31.61 -3.64
CA HIS A 175 -16.29 -33.01 -3.21
C HIS A 175 -17.26 -33.27 -2.05
N GLY A 176 -18.15 -32.32 -1.72
CA GLY A 176 -19.18 -32.47 -0.71
C GLY A 176 -18.76 -32.04 0.70
N GLY A 177 -17.58 -31.44 0.87
CA GLY A 177 -17.17 -30.86 2.15
C GLY A 177 -17.97 -29.60 2.52
N ARG A 178 -18.09 -29.34 3.82
CA ARG A 178 -18.73 -28.11 4.33
C ARG A 178 -17.88 -26.88 3.99
N LEU A 179 -18.51 -25.79 3.58
CA LEU A 179 -17.84 -24.54 3.22
C LEU A 179 -17.01 -23.99 4.39
N ALA A 180 -17.59 -23.97 5.59
CA ALA A 180 -16.91 -23.43 6.76
C ALA A 180 -15.67 -24.23 7.15
N GLU A 181 -15.68 -25.55 6.94
CA GLU A 181 -14.53 -26.42 7.21
C GLU A 181 -13.43 -26.22 6.16
N ALA A 182 -13.81 -26.11 4.88
CA ALA A 182 -12.88 -25.83 3.79
C ALA A 182 -12.20 -24.46 3.96
N LEU A 183 -12.94 -23.44 4.41
CA LEU A 183 -12.41 -22.10 4.73
C LEU A 183 -11.51 -22.12 5.97
N ALA A 184 -11.89 -22.85 7.03
CA ALA A 184 -11.07 -22.99 8.23
C ALA A 184 -9.72 -23.67 7.93
N ALA A 185 -9.72 -24.72 7.11
CA ALA A 185 -8.54 -25.50 6.78
C ALA A 185 -7.60 -24.83 5.77
N SER A 186 -8.07 -23.83 5.02
CA SER A 186 -7.26 -23.08 4.05
C SER A 186 -6.71 -21.77 4.60
N ALA A 187 -7.20 -21.30 5.76
CA ALA A 187 -6.80 -20.05 6.43
C ALA A 187 -6.80 -18.82 5.49
N VAL A 188 -7.67 -18.83 4.47
CA VAL A 188 -7.79 -17.74 3.49
C VAL A 188 -8.62 -16.56 3.99
N LEU A 189 -9.41 -16.78 5.05
CA LEU A 189 -10.25 -15.79 5.70
C LEU A 189 -9.95 -15.71 7.20
N PRO A 190 -10.15 -14.52 7.81
CA PRO A 190 -10.00 -14.38 9.24
C PRO A 190 -11.02 -15.23 10.03
N PRO A 191 -10.69 -15.66 11.26
CA PRO A 191 -11.53 -16.59 12.04
C PRO A 191 -12.97 -16.12 12.27
N VAL A 192 -13.19 -14.80 12.42
CA VAL A 192 -14.53 -14.24 12.64
C VAL A 192 -15.41 -14.40 11.39
N ALA A 193 -14.85 -14.18 10.18
CA ALA A 193 -15.56 -14.42 8.93
C ALA A 193 -15.97 -15.90 8.81
N VAL A 194 -15.05 -16.83 9.08
CA VAL A 194 -15.30 -18.27 9.01
C VAL A 194 -16.42 -18.70 9.97
N ARG A 195 -16.45 -18.17 11.20
CA ARG A 195 -17.50 -18.48 12.18
C ARG A 195 -18.88 -17.98 11.74
N MET A 196 -18.96 -16.79 11.19
CA MET A 196 -20.24 -16.25 10.69
C MET A 196 -20.73 -17.00 9.45
N LEU A 197 -19.83 -17.39 8.55
CA LEU A 197 -20.18 -18.23 7.40
C LEU A 197 -20.61 -19.63 7.83
N ARG A 198 -20.01 -20.21 8.88
CA ARG A 198 -20.48 -21.46 9.49
C ARG A 198 -21.92 -21.35 9.99
N LEU A 199 -22.22 -20.28 10.73
CA LEU A 199 -23.58 -20.03 11.20
C LEU A 199 -24.55 -19.88 10.02
N GLY A 200 -24.14 -19.22 8.94
CA GLY A 200 -24.93 -19.14 7.71
C GLY A 200 -25.16 -20.48 7.03
N GLU A 201 -24.15 -21.35 7.02
CA GLU A 201 -24.25 -22.70 6.46
C GLU A 201 -25.19 -23.59 7.30
N GLU A 202 -25.12 -23.51 8.63
CA GLU A 202 -25.96 -24.27 9.56
C GLU A 202 -27.42 -23.81 9.59
N THR A 203 -27.65 -22.50 9.44
CA THR A 203 -29.00 -21.91 9.47
C THR A 203 -29.63 -21.78 8.08
N GLY A 204 -28.90 -22.14 7.02
CA GLY A 204 -29.32 -21.93 5.63
C GLY A 204 -29.34 -20.45 5.19
N GLN A 205 -28.85 -19.53 6.02
CA GLN A 205 -28.84 -18.08 5.77
C GLN A 205 -27.49 -17.57 5.25
N LEU A 206 -26.77 -18.39 4.47
CA LEU A 206 -25.50 -18.02 3.83
C LEU A 206 -25.55 -16.69 3.08
N PRO A 207 -26.56 -16.38 2.24
CA PRO A 207 -26.63 -15.10 1.53
C PRO A 207 -26.63 -13.89 2.49
N THR A 208 -27.45 -13.94 3.53
CA THR A 208 -27.63 -12.84 4.48
C THR A 208 -26.40 -12.68 5.37
N LEU A 209 -25.88 -13.77 5.94
CA LEU A 209 -24.73 -13.70 6.84
C LEU A 209 -23.43 -13.37 6.11
N SER A 210 -23.24 -13.80 4.86
CA SER A 210 -22.11 -13.35 4.05
C SER A 210 -22.18 -11.84 3.73
N GLY A 211 -23.36 -11.29 3.47
CA GLY A 211 -23.56 -9.84 3.35
C GLY A 211 -23.13 -9.07 4.61
N ARG A 212 -23.51 -9.55 5.80
CA ARG A 212 -23.10 -8.93 7.08
C ARG A 212 -21.59 -9.03 7.33
N VAL A 213 -20.97 -10.15 6.97
CA VAL A 213 -19.51 -10.31 7.04
C VAL A 213 -18.84 -9.30 6.11
N ALA A 214 -19.36 -9.11 4.90
CA ALA A 214 -18.83 -8.14 3.96
C ALA A 214 -18.84 -6.72 4.55
N GLU A 215 -19.98 -6.26 5.07
CA GLU A 215 -20.13 -4.94 5.69
C GLU A 215 -19.15 -4.74 6.85
N PHE A 216 -19.04 -5.74 7.73
CA PHE A 216 -18.12 -5.68 8.88
C PHE A 216 -16.65 -5.54 8.44
N TYR A 217 -16.22 -6.26 7.41
CA TYR A 217 -14.85 -6.17 6.90
C TYR A 217 -14.61 -4.97 6.01
N GLU A 218 -15.61 -4.45 5.30
CA GLU A 218 -15.56 -3.16 4.59
C GLU A 218 -15.29 -2.01 5.58
N GLU A 219 -15.99 -1.98 6.72
CA GLU A 219 -15.77 -0.99 7.77
C GLU A 219 -14.39 -1.12 8.43
N LYS A 220 -13.93 -2.35 8.67
CA LYS A 220 -12.58 -2.59 9.21
C LYS A 220 -11.50 -2.19 8.21
N LEU A 221 -11.68 -2.50 6.93
CA LEU A 221 -10.80 -2.09 5.86
C LEU A 221 -10.72 -0.57 5.80
N GLN A 222 -11.85 0.13 5.83
CA GLN A 222 -11.91 1.58 5.80
C GLN A 222 -11.14 2.20 6.98
N ARG A 223 -11.38 1.72 8.21
CA ARG A 223 -10.66 2.18 9.41
C ARG A 223 -9.16 1.92 9.33
N GLN A 224 -8.75 0.77 8.79
CA GLN A 224 -7.35 0.43 8.66
C GLN A 224 -6.65 1.29 7.59
N LEU A 225 -7.33 1.58 6.47
CA LEU A 225 -6.84 2.53 5.48
C LEU A 225 -6.68 3.94 6.07
N ASP A 226 -7.64 4.40 6.88
CA ASP A 226 -7.55 5.69 7.56
C ASP A 226 -6.34 5.76 8.53
N ARG A 227 -6.06 4.67 9.25
CA ARG A 227 -4.86 4.56 10.11
C ARG A 227 -3.56 4.59 9.30
N VAL A 228 -3.50 3.88 8.18
CA VAL A 228 -2.34 3.89 7.29
C VAL A 228 -2.04 5.31 6.84
N VAL A 229 -3.07 6.03 6.36
CA VAL A 229 -2.96 7.43 5.94
C VAL A 229 -2.51 8.33 7.09
N ALA A 230 -3.11 8.16 8.28
CA ALA A 230 -2.79 8.95 9.45
C ALA A 230 -1.34 8.78 9.95
N ILE A 231 -0.71 7.62 9.70
CA ILE A 231 0.69 7.36 10.07
C ILE A 231 1.66 7.93 9.04
N ILE A 232 1.29 7.93 7.76
CA ILE A 232 2.15 8.41 6.67
C ILE A 232 2.53 9.88 6.87
N GLY A 233 1.59 10.73 7.32
CA GLY A 233 1.85 12.16 7.54
C GLY A 233 2.94 12.43 8.59
N PRO A 234 2.76 12.00 9.86
CA PRO A 234 3.77 12.12 10.90
C PRO A 234 5.10 11.46 10.54
N ALA A 235 5.08 10.29 9.89
CA ALA A 235 6.29 9.62 9.44
C ALA A 235 7.08 10.46 8.42
N ALA A 236 6.38 11.11 7.48
CA ALA A 236 7.02 12.03 6.54
C ALA A 236 7.65 13.22 7.27
N ILE A 237 6.97 13.81 8.27
CA ILE A 237 7.52 14.91 9.08
C ILE A 237 8.77 14.47 9.84
N ILE A 238 8.75 13.30 10.50
CA ILE A 238 9.90 12.76 11.22
C ILE A 238 11.08 12.54 10.26
N LEU A 239 10.83 11.96 9.09
CA LEU A 239 11.86 11.76 8.07
C LEU A 239 12.50 13.08 7.66
N ILE A 240 11.69 14.12 7.41
CA ILE A 240 12.17 15.46 7.09
C ILE A 240 13.01 16.02 8.24
N SER A 241 12.54 15.91 9.47
CA SER A 241 13.25 16.40 10.65
C SER A 241 14.59 15.70 10.86
N VAL A 242 14.70 14.40 10.58
CA VAL A 242 15.97 13.67 10.64
C VAL A 242 16.92 14.17 9.56
N VAL A 243 16.44 14.35 8.33
CA VAL A 243 17.25 14.84 7.22
C VAL A 243 17.74 16.28 7.49
N VAL A 244 16.83 17.19 7.84
CA VAL A 244 17.16 18.59 8.15
C VAL A 244 17.97 18.71 9.45
N GLY A 245 17.70 17.87 10.45
CA GLY A 245 18.48 17.85 11.69
C GLY A 245 19.92 17.39 11.46
N GLY A 246 20.11 16.29 10.72
CA GLY A 246 21.45 15.82 10.33
C GLY A 246 22.20 16.87 9.51
N LEU A 247 21.47 17.60 8.68
CA LEU A 247 22.00 18.73 7.92
C LEU A 247 22.47 19.89 8.81
N ILE A 248 21.66 20.30 9.80
CA ILE A 248 22.04 21.36 10.74
C ILE A 248 23.30 20.96 11.52
N VAL A 249 23.37 19.70 12.00
CA VAL A 249 24.57 19.19 12.69
C VAL A 249 25.78 19.25 11.77
N SER A 250 25.66 18.79 10.52
CA SER A 250 26.72 18.89 9.53
C SER A 250 27.22 20.32 9.34
N VAL A 251 26.31 21.31 9.25
CA VAL A 251 26.67 22.72 9.07
C VAL A 251 27.28 23.32 10.34
N MET A 252 26.74 23.02 11.52
CA MET A 252 27.27 23.50 12.80
C MET A 252 28.68 22.96 13.07
N THR A 253 28.91 21.66 12.86
CA THR A 253 30.24 21.05 12.99
C THR A 253 31.23 21.70 12.01
N ALA A 254 30.79 21.96 10.78
CA ALA A 254 31.60 22.68 9.81
C ALA A 254 32.00 24.07 10.31
N LEU A 255 31.05 24.88 10.78
CA LEU A 255 31.32 26.20 11.33
C LEU A 255 32.26 26.17 12.54
N LEU A 256 32.07 25.21 13.46
CA LEU A 256 32.95 25.05 14.62
C LEU A 256 34.39 24.72 14.21
N SER A 257 34.56 23.83 13.23
CA SER A 257 35.90 23.47 12.72
C SER A 257 36.63 24.68 12.14
N VAL A 258 35.92 25.58 11.46
CA VAL A 258 36.47 26.82 10.92
C VAL A 258 36.92 27.74 12.06
N THR A 259 36.07 27.93 13.09
CA THR A 259 36.43 28.80 14.23
C THR A 259 37.61 28.28 15.05
N GLN A 260 37.80 26.96 15.14
CA GLN A 260 38.96 26.36 15.83
C GLN A 260 40.26 26.45 15.03
N VAL A 261 40.21 26.70 13.73
CA VAL A 261 41.39 26.93 12.88
C VAL A 261 41.79 28.42 12.88
N VAL A 262 40.84 29.31 13.17
CA VAL A 262 41.05 30.77 13.21
C VAL A 262 41.51 31.28 14.59
N GLY A 263 41.37 30.48 15.65
CA GLY A 263 41.88 30.75 17.01
C GLY A 263 43.11 29.92 17.34
#